data_AF-A0A3D1J5X6-F1
#
_entry.id   AF-A0A3D1J5X6-F1
#
_cell.length_a   1.000
_cell.length_b   1.000
_cell.length_c   1.000
_cell.angle_alpha   90.00
_cell.angle_beta   90.00
_cell.angle_gamma   90.00
#
_symmetry.space_group_name_H-M   'P 1'
#
loop_
_entity.id
_entity.type
_entity.pdbx_description
1 polymer ?
#
loop_
_entity_poly.entity_id
_entity_poly.type
_entity_poly.pdbx_seq_one_letter_code
_entity_poly.pdbx_strand_id
1 'polypeptide(L)'
;MQTSLIKETRGDKLFLGFVYFFLFLALVVVLYPLIYIVSASISNPHMVNSGEMWLLPKGITLEGYKTLLGNNSIWRGYANTIYYTVLGTSINLIVTLPCAYALSRDDFYGRRAFTNFMIVTMFLSGGLI
;
A
#
# COMPACT_ATOMS: atom_id res chain seq x y z
N MET A 1 7.55 -3.01 -33.01
CA MET A 1 6.67 -2.00 -32.39
C MET A 1 5.65 -1.57 -33.43
N GLN A 2 4.51 -2.26 -33.50
CA GLN A 2 3.41 -1.86 -34.37
C GLN A 2 2.64 -0.74 -33.69
N THR A 3 2.93 0.51 -34.06
CA THR A 3 1.97 1.62 -33.91
C THR A 3 0.91 1.44 -34.98
N SER A 4 -0.09 0.60 -34.71
CA SER A 4 -1.31 0.60 -35.50
C SER A 4 -2.00 1.94 -35.26
N LEU A 5 -1.94 2.83 -36.26
CA LEU A 5 -2.68 4.09 -36.31
C LEU A 5 -4.16 3.77 -36.54
N ILE A 6 -4.80 3.18 -35.52
CA ILE A 6 -6.26 3.05 -35.49
C ILE A 6 -6.78 4.47 -35.34
N LYS A 7 -7.54 4.92 -36.32
CA LYS A 7 -8.18 6.24 -36.28
C LYS A 7 -9.30 6.14 -35.26
N GLU A 8 -8.97 6.52 -34.02
CA GLU A 8 -9.91 6.59 -32.89
C GLU A 8 -11.26 7.15 -33.34
N THR A 9 -12.31 6.34 -33.20
CA THR A 9 -13.68 6.76 -33.52
C THR A 9 -14.06 7.90 -32.59
N ARG A 10 -15.02 8.76 -32.98
CA ARG A 10 -15.46 9.86 -32.10
C ARG A 10 -15.92 9.37 -30.72
N GLY A 11 -16.48 8.16 -30.65
CA GLY A 11 -16.84 7.49 -29.40
C GLY A 11 -15.62 7.10 -28.56
N ASP A 12 -14.59 6.51 -29.18
CA ASP A 12 -13.36 6.07 -28.50
C ASP A 12 -12.63 7.27 -27.86
N LYS A 13 -12.56 8.41 -28.57
CA LYS A 13 -11.96 9.64 -28.03
C LYS A 13 -12.70 10.18 -26.81
N LEU A 14 -14.03 10.10 -26.82
CA LEU A 14 -14.88 10.57 -25.71
C LEU A 14 -14.74 9.65 -24.49
N PHE A 15 -14.71 8.34 -24.72
CA PHE A 15 -14.47 7.34 -23.69
C PHE A 15 -13.07 7.48 -23.08
N LEU A 16 -12.03 7.59 -23.89
CA LEU A 16 -10.66 7.81 -23.40
C LEU A 16 -10.54 9.14 -22.64
N GLY A 17 -11.19 10.21 -23.11
CA GLY A 17 -11.25 11.48 -22.39
C GLY A 17 -11.85 11.32 -20.98
N PHE A 18 -12.95 10.57 -20.85
CA PHE A 18 -13.56 10.26 -19.56
C PHE A 18 -12.65 9.40 -18.67
N VAL A 19 -12.03 8.36 -19.22
CA VAL A 19 -11.08 7.50 -18.49
C VAL A 19 -9.90 8.31 -17.98
N TYR A 20 -9.29 9.15 -18.82
CA TYR A 20 -8.17 10.01 -18.41
C TYR A 20 -8.59 11.03 -17.36
N PHE A 21 -9.79 11.60 -17.48
CA PHE A 21 -10.33 12.50 -16.45
C PHE A 21 -10.49 11.80 -15.10
N PHE A 22 -11.05 10.59 -15.09
CA PHE A 22 -11.22 9.81 -13.86
C PHE A 22 -9.87 9.39 -13.25
N LEU A 23 -8.93 8.93 -14.07
CA LEU A 23 -7.57 8.59 -13.62
C LEU A 23 -6.83 9.82 -13.08
N PHE A 24 -7.00 10.99 -13.71
CA PHE A 24 -6.43 12.24 -13.23
C PHE A 24 -7.01 12.63 -11.87
N LEU A 25 -8.33 12.50 -11.68
CA LEU A 25 -8.97 12.77 -10.39
C LEU A 25 -8.47 11.81 -9.31
N ALA A 26 -8.40 10.51 -9.60
CA ALA A 26 -7.88 9.50 -8.68
C ALA A 26 -6.43 9.80 -8.28
N LEU A 27 -5.60 10.21 -9.25
CA LEU A 27 -4.23 10.63 -9.00
C LEU A 27 -4.16 11.83 -8.06
N VAL A 28 -4.97 12.88 -8.29
CA VAL A 28 -4.99 14.07 -7.42
C VAL A 28 -5.41 13.70 -6.00
N VAL A 29 -6.42 12.85 -5.83
CA VAL A 29 -6.92 12.40 -4.51
C VAL A 29 -5.84 11.66 -3.72
N VAL A 30 -5.04 10.82 -4.38
CA VAL A 30 -3.94 10.08 -3.72
C VAL A 30 -2.71 10.97 -3.51
N LEU A 31 -2.38 11.83 -4.47
CA LEU A 31 -1.16 12.61 -4.45
C LEU A 31 -1.23 13.78 -3.46
N TYR A 32 -2.40 14.39 -3.29
CA TYR A 32 -2.62 15.50 -2.34
C TYR A 32 -2.15 15.17 -0.91
N PRO A 33 -2.64 14.10 -0.24
CA PRO A 33 -2.21 13.79 1.13
C PRO A 33 -0.73 13.41 1.20
N LEU A 34 -0.15 12.81 0.17
CA LEU A 34 1.29 12.49 0.14
C LEU A 34 2.15 13.76 0.13
N ILE A 35 1.82 14.73 -0.73
CA ILE A 35 2.53 16.02 -0.77
C ILE A 35 2.33 16.78 0.55
N TYR A 36 1.13 16.72 1.13
CA TYR A 36 0.85 17.33 2.42
C TYR A 36 1.73 16.75 3.52
N ILE A 37 1.86 15.43 3.63
CA ILE A 37 2.69 14.77 4.66
C ILE A 37 4.17 15.16 4.51
N VAL A 38 4.70 15.20 3.28
CA VAL A 38 6.09 15.61 3.01
C VAL A 38 6.31 17.09 3.35
N SER A 39 5.35 17.95 3.04
CA SER A 39 5.45 19.37 3.37
C SER A 39 5.31 19.61 4.88
N ALA A 40 4.45 18.85 5.56
CA ALA A 40 4.30 18.87 7.00
C ALA A 40 5.56 18.42 7.73
N SER A 41 6.24 17.39 7.24
CA SER A 41 7.43 16.83 7.91
C SER A 41 8.63 17.78 7.91
N ILE A 42 8.67 18.76 6.99
CA ILE A 42 9.72 19.79 6.88
C ILE A 42 9.26 21.14 7.46
N SER A 43 7.99 21.25 7.88
CA SER A 43 7.42 22.49 8.44
C SER A 43 7.54 22.56 9.95
N ASN A 44 7.42 23.77 10.50
CA ASN A 44 7.38 23.97 11.94
C ASN A 44 6.11 23.30 12.53
N PRO A 45 6.24 22.40 13.52
CA PRO A 45 5.10 21.68 14.11
C PRO A 45 4.01 22.61 14.66
N HIS A 46 4.37 23.77 15.18
CA HIS A 46 3.40 24.75 15.68
C HIS A 46 2.52 25.32 14.57
N MET A 47 3.11 25.60 13.40
CA MET A 47 2.39 26.15 12.24
C MET A 47 1.56 25.09 11.51
N VAL A 48 1.97 23.82 11.59
CA VAL A 48 1.16 22.69 11.10
C VAL A 48 -0.05 22.49 12.01
N ASN A 49 0.14 22.50 13.33
CA ASN A 49 -0.93 22.33 14.31
C ASN A 49 -1.93 23.50 14.35
N SER A 50 -1.49 24.73 14.05
CA SER A 50 -2.37 25.90 13.97
C SER A 50 -3.22 25.96 12.69
N GLY A 51 -3.02 25.06 11.74
CA GLY A 51 -3.77 25.02 10.47
C GLY A 51 -3.31 26.04 9.43
N GLU A 52 -2.15 26.68 9.64
CA GLU A 52 -1.59 27.68 8.72
C GLU A 52 -0.92 27.05 7.48
N MET A 53 -0.72 25.72 7.49
CA MET A 53 -0.05 24.98 6.42
C MET A 53 -1.07 24.17 5.60
N TRP A 54 -1.21 24.55 4.32
CA TRP A 54 -2.20 23.96 3.40
C TRP A 54 -1.58 22.97 2.42
N LEU A 55 -0.45 23.31 1.79
CA LEU A 55 0.18 22.45 0.79
C LEU A 55 1.70 22.64 0.69
N LEU A 56 2.18 23.87 0.83
CA LEU A 56 3.60 24.20 0.82
C LEU A 56 4.13 24.36 2.25
N PRO A 57 5.40 24.00 2.49
CA PRO A 57 5.98 24.04 3.82
C PRO A 57 6.02 25.46 4.37
N LYS A 58 5.73 25.60 5.66
CA LYS A 58 5.73 26.88 6.39
C LYS A 58 6.70 26.79 7.57
N GLY A 59 7.61 27.77 7.64
CA GLY A 59 8.68 27.79 8.64
C GLY A 59 9.54 26.54 8.55
N ILE A 60 10.39 26.44 7.52
CA ILE A 60 11.21 25.25 7.25
C ILE A 60 12.07 24.91 8.48
N THR A 61 11.84 23.73 9.08
CA THR A 61 12.66 23.22 10.18
C THR A 61 12.90 21.71 10.01
N LEU A 62 14.06 21.25 10.50
CA LEU A 62 14.41 19.83 10.58
C LEU A 62 14.40 19.33 12.03
N GLU A 63 13.78 20.09 12.93
CA GLU A 63 13.75 19.77 14.36
C GLU A 63 12.97 18.48 14.63
N GLY A 64 11.84 18.28 13.95
CA GLY A 64 11.06 17.04 14.04
C GLY A 64 11.89 15.80 13.71
N TYR A 65 12.71 15.86 12.65
CA TYR A 65 13.62 14.76 12.29
C TYR A 65 14.70 14.53 13.35
N LYS A 66 15.31 15.60 13.90
CA LYS A 66 16.30 15.46 14.97
C LYS A 66 15.71 14.78 16.21
N THR A 67 14.50 15.18 16.61
CA THR A 67 13.78 14.59 17.75
C THR A 67 13.43 13.13 17.51
N LEU A 68 12.99 12.77 16.31
CA LEU A 68 12.70 11.38 15.94
C LEU A 68 13.96 10.50 15.94
N LEU A 69 15.05 10.99 15.34
CA LEU A 69 16.31 10.25 15.24
C LEU A 69 17.01 10.11 16.60
N GLY A 70 16.82 11.05 17.52
CA GLY A 70 17.31 10.98 18.90
C GLY A 70 16.51 10.04 19.80
N ASN A 71 15.33 9.57 19.37
CA ASN A 71 14.48 8.70 20.18
C ASN A 71 14.79 7.22 19.95
N ASN A 72 15.46 6.60 20.92
CA ASN A 72 15.78 5.16 20.89
C ASN A 72 14.57 4.24 20.76
N SER A 73 13.38 4.66 21.18
CA SER A 73 12.15 3.86 21.04
C SER A 73 11.75 3.69 19.57
N ILE A 74 12.00 4.72 18.74
CA ILE A 74 11.74 4.66 17.29
C ILE A 74 12.63 3.61 16.64
N TRP A 75 13.93 3.62 16.97
CA TRP A 75 14.89 2.64 16.45
C TRP A 75 14.54 1.21 16.84
N ARG A 76 14.16 0.99 18.11
CA ARG A 76 13.71 -0.33 18.58
C ARG A 76 12.43 -0.78 17.86
N GLY A 77 11.45 0.12 17.70
CA GLY A 77 10.22 -0.16 16.96
C GLY A 77 10.48 -0.50 15.49
N TYR A 78 11.40 0.22 14.84
CA TYR A 78 11.78 -0.04 13.46
C TYR A 78 12.50 -1.38 13.30
N ALA A 79 13.44 -1.70 14.20
CA ALA A 79 14.12 -2.99 14.23
C ALA A 79 13.14 -4.15 14.44
N ASN A 80 12.18 -3.99 15.36
CA ASN A 80 11.12 -4.97 15.59
C ASN A 80 10.27 -5.17 14.33
N THR A 81 9.88 -4.09 13.65
CA THR A 81 9.10 -4.18 12.41
C THR A 81 9.84 -4.99 11.34
N ILE A 82 11.13 -4.73 11.14
CA ILE A 82 11.97 -5.50 10.22
C ILE A 82 12.04 -6.97 10.64
N TYR A 83 12.28 -7.23 11.93
CA TYR A 83 12.35 -8.59 12.46
C TYR A 83 11.06 -9.37 12.22
N TYR A 84 9.91 -8.79 12.56
CA TYR A 84 8.60 -9.43 12.39
C TYR A 84 8.23 -9.60 10.92
N THR A 85 8.50 -8.63 10.06
CA THR A 85 8.19 -8.74 8.62
C THR A 85 9.07 -9.79 7.94
N VAL A 86 10.37 -9.82 8.22
CA VAL A 86 11.29 -10.79 7.62
C VAL A 86 10.98 -12.19 8.10
N LEU A 87 10.89 -12.41 9.41
CA LEU A 87 10.60 -13.74 9.95
C LEU A 87 9.18 -14.19 9.63
N GLY A 88 8.19 -13.30 9.79
CA GLY A 88 6.80 -13.60 9.46
C GLY A 88 6.64 -14.00 8.00
N THR A 89 7.23 -13.25 7.07
CA THR A 89 7.19 -13.58 5.64
C THR A 89 7.95 -14.87 5.34
N SER A 90 9.12 -15.08 5.94
CA SER A 90 9.92 -16.29 5.71
C SER A 90 9.18 -17.55 6.18
N ILE A 91 8.64 -17.53 7.41
CA ILE A 91 7.84 -18.63 7.95
C ILE A 91 6.58 -18.84 7.10
N ASN A 92 5.90 -17.76 6.72
CA ASN A 92 4.71 -17.84 5.86
C ASN A 92 5.04 -18.51 4.52
N LEU A 93 6.14 -18.15 3.87
CA LEU A 93 6.57 -18.78 2.61
C LEU A 93 6.93 -20.25 2.78
N ILE A 94 7.66 -20.61 3.85
CA ILE A 94 8.05 -21.99 4.14
C ILE A 94 6.82 -22.89 4.28
N VAL A 95 5.73 -22.39 4.87
CA VAL A 95 4.50 -23.16 5.05
C VAL A 95 3.60 -23.11 3.82
N THR A 96 3.43 -21.92 3.22
CA THR A 96 2.45 -21.69 2.16
C THR A 96 2.94 -22.24 0.83
N LEU A 97 4.24 -22.16 0.50
CA LEU A 97 4.76 -22.65 -0.78
C LEU A 97 4.56 -24.16 -0.98
N PRO A 98 4.93 -25.05 -0.05
CA PRO A 98 4.67 -26.48 -0.20
C PRO A 98 3.17 -26.81 -0.23
N CYS A 99 2.36 -26.12 0.58
CA CYS A 99 0.92 -26.30 0.59
C CYS A 99 0.28 -25.93 -0.76
N ALA A 100 0.63 -24.75 -1.29
CA ALA A 100 0.17 -24.29 -2.60
C ALA A 100 0.66 -25.21 -3.72
N TYR A 101 1.89 -25.71 -3.64
CA TYR A 101 2.45 -26.66 -4.60
C TYR A 101 1.74 -28.02 -4.60
N ALA A 102 1.45 -28.57 -3.42
CA ALA A 102 0.70 -29.83 -3.32
C ALA A 102 -0.71 -29.68 -3.91
N LEU A 103 -1.37 -28.55 -3.66
CA LEU A 103 -2.73 -28.29 -4.09
C LEU A 103 -2.88 -27.86 -5.56
N SER A 104 -1.79 -27.38 -6.18
CA SER A 104 -1.77 -27.02 -7.60
C SER A 104 -1.73 -28.23 -8.53
N ARG A 105 -1.34 -29.41 -8.04
CA ARG A 105 -1.41 -30.66 -8.80
C ARG A 105 -2.84 -31.22 -8.81
N ASP A 106 -3.37 -31.46 -10.01
CA ASP A 106 -4.72 -32.01 -10.19
C ASP A 106 -4.86 -33.44 -9.64
N ASP A 107 -3.76 -34.20 -9.59
CA ASP A 107 -3.72 -35.60 -9.12
C ASP A 107 -3.68 -35.74 -7.57
N PHE A 108 -3.70 -34.63 -6.82
CA PHE A 108 -3.62 -34.68 -5.37
C PHE A 108 -4.92 -35.18 -4.72
N TYR A 109 -4.86 -36.33 -4.07
CA TYR A 109 -6.01 -36.93 -3.37
C TYR A 109 -6.50 -36.01 -2.24
N GLY A 110 -7.79 -35.67 -2.27
CA GLY A 110 -8.41 -34.80 -1.26
C GLY A 110 -8.27 -33.29 -1.53
N ARG A 111 -7.71 -32.87 -2.68
CA ARG A 111 -7.58 -31.46 -3.09
C ARG A 111 -8.83 -30.62 -2.82
N ARG A 112 -10.00 -31.08 -3.28
CA ARG A 112 -11.26 -30.34 -3.14
C ARG A 112 -11.64 -30.11 -1.67
N ALA A 113 -11.37 -31.07 -0.79
CA ALA A 113 -11.64 -30.92 0.64
C ALA A 113 -10.72 -29.87 1.27
N PHE A 114 -9.41 -29.91 1.00
CA PHE A 114 -8.45 -28.93 1.50
C PHE A 114 -8.69 -27.52 0.96
N THR A 115 -8.98 -27.39 -0.35
CA THR A 115 -9.32 -26.10 -0.96
C THR A 115 -10.58 -25.51 -0.31
N ASN A 116 -11.63 -26.32 -0.16
CA ASN A 116 -12.86 -25.85 0.48
C ASN A 116 -12.65 -25.45 1.94
N PHE A 117 -11.85 -26.21 2.70
CA PHE A 117 -11.51 -25.86 4.08
C PHE A 117 -10.80 -24.51 4.18
N MET A 118 -9.81 -24.25 3.32
CA MET A 118 -9.12 -22.95 3.30
C MET A 118 -10.05 -21.80 2.90
N ILE A 119 -10.89 -22.00 1.88
CA ILE A 119 -11.90 -21.00 1.48
C ILE A 119 -12.83 -20.69 2.65
N VAL A 120 -13.31 -21.72 3.36
CA VAL A 120 -14.16 -21.57 4.55
C VAL A 120 -13.48 -20.67 5.58
N THR A 121 -12.18 -20.84 5.87
CA THR A 121 -11.45 -19.96 6.82
C THR A 121 -11.27 -18.52 6.33
N MET A 122 -11.28 -18.25 5.02
CA MET A 122 -11.22 -16.87 4.50
C MET A 122 -12.51 -16.08 4.78
N PHE A 123 -13.66 -16.78 4.84
CA PHE A 123 -14.97 -16.15 5.06
C PHE A 123 -15.45 -16.27 6.50
N LEU A 124 -15.09 -17.35 7.20
CA LEU A 124 -15.31 -17.54 8.63
C LEU A 124 -14.14 -16.96 9.41
N SER A 125 -14.24 -15.67 9.67
CA SER A 125 -13.42 -14.99 10.69
C SER A 125 -13.89 -15.45 12.08
N GLY A 126 -12.95 -15.89 12.92
CA GLY A 126 -13.24 -16.30 14.31
C GLY A 126 -13.66 -15.16 15.25
N GLY A 127 -13.83 -13.93 14.74
CA GLY A 127 -14.07 -12.74 15.55
C GLY A 127 -12.83 -12.30 16.33
N LEU A 128 -12.78 -11.01 16.69
CA LEU A 128 -11.89 -10.52 17.75
C LEU A 128 -12.35 -11.17 19.06
N ILE A 129 -11.49 -11.95 19.70
CA ILE A 129 -11.46 -11.95 21.17
C ILE A 129 -10.67 -10.73 21.63
#